data_AF-A0AAU1XPA3-F1
#
_entry.id   AF-A0AAU1XPA3-F1
#
_cell.length_a   1.000
_cell.length_b   1.000
_cell.length_c   1.000
_cell.angle_alpha   90.00
_cell.angle_beta   90.00
_cell.angle_gamma   90.00
#
_symmetry.space_group_name_H-M   'P 1'
#
loop_
_entity.id
_entity.type
_entity.pdbx_description
1 polymer ?
#
loop_
_entity_poly.entity_id
_entity_poly.type
_entity_poly.pdbx_seq_one_letter_code
_entity_poly.pdbx_strand_id
1 'polypeptide(L)'
;MALAISLYNFATLQRTPEVDVHLPHLVRIEPRAPGNSVHVFLQPTISTRIRTEDVEVVTDARLELKPADPGVPTPAFYWNESGAWIYDFDANQVNYNRVADPTPLVVSQDKPQQPTILFHSQDWAFRKGRYTGSLVLQRASSGTPVTKRFCIEVSDAALKTFSQAPERAFFELRNDVPGPGPGPGPGPGPGPGKKPAASDCYSFH
;
A
#
# COMPACT_ATOMS: atom_id res chain seq x y z
N MET A 1 30.50 32.96 19.79
CA MET A 1 30.16 31.73 19.01
C MET A 1 29.02 30.91 19.61
N ALA A 2 28.85 30.84 20.94
CA ALA A 2 27.77 30.08 21.57
C ALA A 2 26.35 30.49 21.12
N LEU A 3 26.09 31.79 20.93
CA LEU A 3 24.77 32.29 20.47
C LEU A 3 24.43 31.83 19.05
N ALA A 4 25.42 31.82 18.13
CA ALA A 4 25.21 31.39 16.75
C ALA A 4 24.92 29.89 16.65
N ILE A 5 25.59 29.07 17.46
CA ILE A 5 25.32 27.62 17.56
C ILE A 5 23.94 27.37 18.18
N SER A 6 23.54 28.17 19.18
CA SER A 6 22.21 28.07 19.80
C SER A 6 21.07 28.42 18.85
N LEU A 7 21.21 29.48 18.04
CA LEU A 7 20.19 29.88 17.05
C LEU A 7 20.10 28.87 15.89
N TYR A 8 21.24 28.32 15.46
CA TYR A 8 21.26 27.29 14.43
C TYR A 8 20.59 25.99 14.89
N ASN A 9 20.84 25.56 16.12
CA ASN A 9 20.15 24.40 16.70
C ASN A 9 18.65 24.66 16.83
N PHE A 10 18.23 25.82 17.34
CA PHE A 10 16.81 26.16 17.47
C PHE A 10 16.07 26.16 16.11
N ALA A 11 16.67 26.76 15.08
CA ALA A 11 16.09 26.77 13.73
C ALA A 11 16.05 25.38 13.06
N THR A 12 16.96 24.47 13.46
CA THR A 12 16.99 23.10 12.93
C THR A 12 15.95 22.21 13.64
N LEU A 13 15.64 22.50 14.91
CA LEU A 13 14.65 21.76 15.70
C LEU A 13 13.20 22.06 15.29
N GLN A 14 12.90 23.26 14.77
CA GLN A 14 11.56 23.67 14.32
C GLN A 14 11.19 23.21 12.89
N ARG A 15 11.93 22.28 12.29
CA ARG A 15 11.61 21.80 10.94
C ARG A 15 10.43 20.85 10.99
N THR A 16 9.47 21.04 10.08
CA THR A 16 8.39 20.09 9.88
C THR A 16 8.96 18.71 9.53
N PRO A 17 8.53 17.62 10.19
CA PRO A 17 9.03 16.29 9.89
C PRO A 17 8.76 15.93 8.42
N GLU A 18 9.77 15.45 7.71
CA GLU A 18 9.57 14.91 6.36
C GLU A 18 9.20 13.44 6.46
N VAL A 19 7.91 13.12 6.21
CA VAL A 19 7.44 11.72 6.15
C VAL A 19 7.79 11.09 4.83
N ASP A 20 8.38 9.91 4.91
CA ASP A 20 8.57 9.01 3.80
C ASP A 20 7.79 7.71 4.00
N VAL A 21 7.33 7.17 2.88
CA VAL A 21 6.48 5.97 2.83
C VAL A 21 7.07 4.99 1.84
N HIS A 22 7.26 3.75 2.27
CA HIS A 22 7.63 2.64 1.41
C HIS A 22 6.47 1.65 1.33
N LEU A 23 6.11 1.23 0.12
CA LEU A 23 5.14 0.18 -0.08
C LEU A 23 5.76 -1.19 0.23
N PRO A 24 4.99 -2.16 0.73
CA PRO A 24 5.50 -3.50 0.99
C PRO A 24 5.84 -4.22 -0.32
N HIS A 25 6.65 -5.27 -0.27
CA HIS A 25 6.83 -6.16 -1.44
C HIS A 25 5.64 -7.12 -1.67
N LEU A 26 4.72 -7.16 -0.70
CA LEU A 26 3.60 -8.07 -0.66
C LEU A 26 2.31 -7.29 -0.40
N VAL A 27 1.34 -7.47 -1.30
CA VAL A 27 -0.04 -7.03 -1.13
C VAL A 27 -0.90 -8.25 -0.94
N ARG A 28 -1.77 -8.24 0.07
CA ARG A 28 -2.76 -9.30 0.25
C ARG A 28 -4.12 -8.83 -0.21
N ILE A 29 -4.88 -9.72 -0.85
CA ILE A 29 -6.27 -9.49 -1.19
C ILE A 29 -7.14 -10.62 -0.67
N GLU A 30 -8.36 -10.29 -0.30
CA GLU A 30 -9.39 -11.23 0.11
C GLU A 30 -10.66 -10.90 -0.69
N PRO A 31 -10.90 -11.59 -1.81
CA PRO A 31 -12.18 -11.58 -2.49
C PRO A 31 -13.26 -12.17 -1.58
N ARG A 32 -14.34 -11.45 -1.38
CA ARG A 32 -15.47 -11.84 -0.53
C ARG A 32 -16.67 -12.20 -1.39
N ALA A 33 -17.08 -13.47 -1.28
CA ALA A 33 -18.34 -13.98 -1.79
C ALA A 33 -19.19 -14.48 -0.60
N PRO A 34 -20.52 -14.33 -0.62
CA PRO A 34 -21.33 -13.61 -1.62
C PRO A 34 -21.22 -12.08 -1.46
N GLY A 35 -21.56 -11.33 -2.52
CA GLY A 35 -21.69 -9.86 -2.46
C GLY A 35 -20.61 -9.05 -3.15
N ASN A 36 -19.68 -9.68 -3.87
CA ASN A 36 -18.63 -9.00 -4.64
C ASN A 36 -17.95 -7.91 -3.81
N SER A 37 -17.43 -8.21 -2.63
CA SER A 37 -16.57 -7.25 -1.92
C SER A 37 -15.12 -7.68 -2.02
N VAL A 38 -14.22 -6.73 -1.85
CA VAL A 38 -12.77 -7.00 -1.85
C VAL A 38 -12.17 -6.29 -0.67
N HIS A 39 -11.36 -7.04 0.10
CA HIS A 39 -10.38 -6.44 1.00
C HIS A 39 -9.02 -6.40 0.31
N VAL A 40 -8.31 -5.29 0.45
CA VAL A 40 -6.92 -5.12 0.08
C VAL A 40 -6.15 -4.73 1.32
N PHE A 41 -5.12 -5.50 1.66
CA PHE A 41 -4.28 -5.27 2.82
C PHE A 41 -2.92 -4.74 2.37
N LEU A 42 -2.54 -3.59 2.93
CA LEU A 42 -1.24 -2.98 2.71
C LEU A 42 -0.53 -2.80 4.05
N GLN A 43 0.76 -3.14 4.09
CA GLN A 43 1.62 -2.89 5.24
C GLN A 43 2.75 -1.92 4.89
N PRO A 44 2.43 -0.62 4.66
CA PRO A 44 3.45 0.36 4.33
C PRO A 44 4.41 0.57 5.50
N THR A 45 5.66 0.90 5.21
CA THR A 45 6.58 1.47 6.20
C THR A 45 6.49 2.99 6.12
N ILE A 46 6.12 3.62 7.24
CA ILE A 46 5.99 5.07 7.37
C ILE A 46 7.05 5.54 8.37
N SER A 47 7.89 6.47 7.97
CA SER A 47 9.01 6.95 8.78
C SER A 47 9.26 8.43 8.56
N THR A 48 9.99 9.08 9.46
CA THR A 48 10.51 10.44 9.21
C THR A 48 12.00 10.37 8.93
N ARG A 49 12.46 11.11 7.91
CA ARG A 49 13.88 11.10 7.51
C ARG A 49 14.75 12.06 8.32
N ILE A 50 14.16 13.15 8.80
CA ILE A 50 14.85 14.23 9.52
C ILE A 50 14.60 14.07 11.01
N ARG A 51 15.67 14.19 11.81
CA ARG A 51 15.57 14.27 13.26
C ARG A 51 14.93 15.61 13.66
N THR A 52 13.73 15.53 14.22
CA THR A 52 12.96 16.67 14.71
C THR A 52 12.45 16.33 16.12
N GLU A 53 12.26 17.33 16.97
CA GLU A 53 11.54 17.13 18.25
C GLU A 53 10.04 16.98 18.02
N ASP A 54 9.54 17.50 16.89
CA ASP A 54 8.16 17.35 16.46
C ASP A 54 7.88 15.95 15.89
N VAL A 55 6.67 15.46 16.15
CA VAL A 55 6.11 14.23 15.56
C VAL A 55 5.19 14.58 14.39
N GLU A 56 5.11 13.71 13.38
CA GLU A 56 4.05 13.79 12.38
C GLU A 56 2.86 12.94 12.81
N VAL A 57 1.66 13.40 12.49
CA VAL A 57 0.44 12.60 12.61
C VAL A 57 -0.13 12.34 11.22
N VAL A 58 -0.19 11.08 10.83
CA VAL A 58 -0.95 10.65 9.65
C VAL A 58 -2.40 10.45 10.07
N THR A 59 -3.30 11.28 9.56
CA THR A 59 -4.70 11.35 10.04
C THR A 59 -5.64 10.44 9.26
N ASP A 60 -5.31 10.12 8.02
CA ASP A 60 -6.14 9.33 7.11
C ASP A 60 -5.26 8.59 6.10
N ALA A 61 -5.76 7.46 5.61
CA ALA A 61 -5.14 6.64 4.58
C ALA A 61 -6.19 6.27 3.54
N ARG A 62 -5.89 6.47 2.26
CA ARG A 62 -6.80 6.14 1.16
C ARG A 62 -6.10 5.27 0.14
N LEU A 63 -6.83 4.29 -0.35
CA LEU A 63 -6.44 3.46 -1.46
C LEU A 63 -7.25 3.86 -2.68
N GLU A 64 -6.55 4.19 -3.75
CA GLU A 64 -7.17 4.45 -5.05
C GLU A 64 -6.67 3.40 -6.02
N LEU A 65 -7.58 2.65 -6.65
CA LEU A 65 -7.25 1.74 -7.75
C LEU A 65 -8.02 2.16 -8.99
N LYS A 66 -7.31 2.46 -10.08
CA LYS A 66 -7.89 2.80 -11.38
C LYS A 66 -7.65 1.65 -12.37
N PRO A 67 -8.70 1.00 -12.89
CA PRO A 67 -8.56 0.01 -13.96
C PRO A 67 -7.99 0.67 -15.23
N ALA A 68 -7.14 -0.05 -15.96
CA ALA A 68 -6.65 0.39 -17.27
C ALA A 68 -7.74 0.29 -18.35
N ASP A 69 -8.64 -0.69 -18.23
CA ASP A 69 -9.81 -0.84 -19.09
C ASP A 69 -10.93 0.11 -18.63
N PRO A 70 -11.34 1.09 -19.46
CA PRO A 70 -12.41 2.02 -19.10
C PRO A 70 -13.79 1.37 -18.96
N GLY A 71 -13.98 0.14 -19.45
CA GLY A 71 -15.20 -0.65 -19.27
C GLY A 71 -15.33 -1.30 -17.88
N VAL A 72 -14.28 -1.23 -17.05
CA VAL A 72 -14.28 -1.73 -15.69
C VAL A 72 -14.58 -0.57 -14.73
N PRO A 73 -15.62 -0.66 -13.88
CA PRO A 73 -15.90 0.36 -12.88
C PRO A 73 -14.72 0.56 -11.92
N THR A 74 -14.42 1.83 -11.62
CA THR A 74 -13.42 2.19 -10.61
C THR A 74 -13.95 1.84 -9.22
N PRO A 75 -13.25 1.02 -8.42
CA PRO A 75 -13.65 0.74 -7.05
C PRO A 75 -13.54 1.97 -6.15
N ALA A 76 -14.46 2.07 -5.19
CA ALA A 76 -14.34 2.99 -4.07
C ALA A 76 -13.83 2.21 -2.85
N PHE A 77 -12.59 2.47 -2.43
CA PHE A 77 -12.03 1.90 -1.22
C PHE A 77 -12.09 2.90 -0.07
N TYR A 78 -12.31 2.39 1.13
CA TYR A 78 -12.13 3.13 2.37
C TYR A 78 -11.26 2.34 3.34
N TRP A 79 -10.53 3.03 4.20
CA TRP A 79 -9.82 2.40 5.32
C TRP A 79 -10.89 1.87 6.29
N ASN A 80 -11.00 0.54 6.36
CA ASN A 80 -11.98 -0.12 7.18
C ASN A 80 -11.44 -0.41 8.58
N GLU A 81 -10.21 -0.92 8.68
CA GLU A 81 -9.58 -1.26 9.95
C GLU A 81 -8.05 -1.42 9.83
N SER A 82 -7.40 -1.56 10.98
CA SER A 82 -6.00 -1.94 11.08
C SER A 82 -5.84 -3.23 11.87
N GLY A 83 -4.83 -4.03 11.52
CA GLY A 83 -4.63 -5.34 12.11
C GLY A 83 -3.20 -5.83 12.12
N ALA A 84 -3.05 -7.12 12.42
CA ALA A 84 -1.80 -7.83 12.41
C ALA A 84 -2.00 -9.23 11.82
N TRP A 85 -0.98 -9.70 11.12
CA TRP A 85 -0.90 -11.09 10.66
C TRP A 85 -0.32 -11.94 11.78
N ILE A 86 -1.04 -12.99 12.17
CA ILE A 86 -0.60 -13.94 13.19
C ILE A 86 -0.50 -15.31 12.55
N TYR A 87 0.64 -15.97 12.74
CA TYR A 87 0.83 -17.33 12.27
C TYR A 87 0.28 -18.32 13.30
N ASP A 88 -0.66 -19.16 12.86
CA ASP A 88 -1.22 -20.27 13.60
C ASP A 88 -0.40 -21.53 13.26
N PHE A 89 0.38 -22.01 14.23
CA PHE A 89 1.26 -23.15 14.06
C PHE A 89 0.49 -24.47 13.93
N ASP A 90 -0.66 -24.60 14.60
CA ASP A 90 -1.44 -25.85 14.61
C ASP A 90 -2.13 -26.06 13.27
N ALA A 91 -2.67 -24.97 12.69
CA ALA A 91 -3.29 -24.99 11.37
C ALA A 91 -2.31 -24.69 10.22
N ASN A 92 -1.04 -24.39 10.52
CA ASN A 92 0.00 -24.01 9.56
C ASN A 92 -0.48 -22.92 8.57
N GLN A 93 -1.08 -21.85 9.10
CA GLN A 93 -1.70 -20.80 8.30
C GLN A 93 -1.47 -19.42 8.90
N VAL A 94 -1.49 -18.39 8.04
CA VAL A 94 -1.44 -16.99 8.48
C VAL A 94 -2.87 -16.46 8.59
N ASN A 95 -3.24 -15.99 9.77
CA ASN A 95 -4.54 -15.41 10.07
C ASN A 95 -4.43 -13.88 10.21
N TYR A 96 -5.49 -13.17 9.81
CA TYR A 96 -5.62 -11.74 10.06
C TYR A 96 -6.39 -11.51 11.36
N ASN A 97 -5.80 -10.74 12.27
CA ASN A 97 -6.48 -10.25 13.45
C ASN A 97 -6.65 -8.74 13.38
N ARG A 98 -7.90 -8.28 13.49
CA ARG A 98 -8.21 -6.87 13.71
C ARG A 98 -7.59 -6.41 15.04
N VAL A 99 -6.93 -5.26 15.01
CA VAL A 99 -6.27 -4.66 16.17
C VAL A 99 -6.91 -3.32 16.54
N ALA A 100 -7.32 -2.54 15.55
CA ALA A 100 -7.88 -1.20 15.78
C ALA A 100 -8.82 -0.76 14.65
N ASP A 101 -9.70 0.19 14.98
CA ASP A 101 -10.40 1.02 14.00
C ASP A 101 -9.44 1.94 13.23
N PRO A 102 -9.87 2.53 12.10
CA PRO A 102 -9.13 3.57 11.42
C PRO A 102 -8.84 4.73 12.37
N THR A 103 -7.57 4.91 12.73
CA THR A 103 -7.14 5.89 13.73
C THR A 103 -5.85 6.58 13.27
N PRO A 104 -5.63 7.85 13.65
CA PRO A 104 -4.39 8.55 13.33
C PRO A 104 -3.14 7.78 13.81
N LEU A 105 -2.09 7.82 12.98
CA LEU A 105 -0.81 7.19 13.25
C LEU A 105 0.22 8.26 13.62
N VAL A 106 0.82 8.14 14.80
CA VAL A 106 1.90 9.03 15.22
C VAL A 106 3.23 8.47 14.75
N VAL A 107 3.94 9.25 13.93
CA VAL A 107 5.20 8.87 13.31
C VAL A 107 6.29 9.82 13.79
N SER A 108 7.35 9.24 14.34
CA SER A 108 8.57 9.95 14.72
C SER A 108 9.79 9.20 14.19
N GLN A 109 10.96 9.81 14.28
CA GLN A 109 12.20 9.21 13.74
C GLN A 109 12.56 7.91 14.48
N ASP A 110 12.37 7.91 15.79
CA ASP A 110 12.62 6.79 16.69
C ASP A 110 11.48 5.75 16.69
N LYS A 111 10.31 6.11 16.15
CA LYS A 111 9.12 5.26 16.09
C LYS A 111 8.53 5.23 14.68
N PRO A 112 9.20 4.55 13.72
CA PRO A 112 8.58 4.24 12.44
C PRO A 112 7.34 3.36 12.65
N GLN A 113 6.36 3.50 11.75
CA GLN A 113 5.11 2.76 11.79
C GLN A 113 5.04 1.76 10.64
N GLN A 114 4.54 0.56 10.90
CA GLN A 114 4.26 -0.48 9.89
C GLN A 114 2.88 -1.10 10.08
N PRO A 115 1.80 -0.29 10.00
CA PRO A 115 0.44 -0.78 10.22
C PRO A 115 0.05 -1.73 9.09
N THR A 116 -0.68 -2.82 9.40
CA THR A 116 -1.44 -3.51 8.36
C THR A 116 -2.78 -2.80 8.22
N ILE A 117 -3.00 -2.12 7.10
CA ILE A 117 -4.21 -1.35 6.78
C ILE A 117 -5.10 -2.20 5.87
N LEU A 118 -6.33 -2.43 6.28
CA LEU A 118 -7.36 -3.08 5.48
C LEU A 118 -8.20 -2.02 4.78
N PHE A 119 -8.16 -2.02 3.45
CA PHE A 119 -9.04 -1.24 2.60
C PHE A 119 -10.16 -2.12 2.06
N HIS A 120 -11.41 -1.66 2.21
CA HIS A 120 -12.58 -2.40 1.78
C HIS A 120 -13.27 -1.66 0.62
N SER A 121 -13.65 -2.41 -0.41
CA SER A 121 -14.60 -1.97 -1.44
C SER A 121 -15.80 -2.90 -1.49
N GLN A 122 -16.99 -2.31 -1.53
CA GLN A 122 -18.28 -3.01 -1.62
C GLN A 122 -18.76 -3.09 -3.08
N ASP A 123 -19.53 -4.12 -3.40
CA ASP A 123 -20.15 -4.33 -4.72
C ASP A 123 -19.17 -4.25 -5.91
N TRP A 124 -17.90 -4.55 -5.66
CA TRP A 124 -16.82 -4.57 -6.61
C TRP A 124 -15.89 -5.77 -6.44
N ALA A 125 -15.52 -6.39 -7.56
CA ALA A 125 -14.53 -7.45 -7.61
C ALA A 125 -13.49 -7.18 -8.70
N PHE A 126 -12.28 -7.71 -8.51
CA PHE A 126 -11.24 -7.66 -9.51
C PHE A 126 -11.69 -8.30 -10.82
N ARG A 127 -11.36 -7.65 -11.93
CA ARG A 127 -11.38 -8.22 -13.29
C ARG A 127 -9.97 -8.36 -13.82
N LYS A 128 -9.82 -9.11 -14.90
CA LYS A 128 -8.56 -9.29 -15.60
C LYS A 128 -8.06 -7.92 -16.06
N GLY A 129 -6.77 -7.67 -15.88
CA GLY A 129 -6.10 -6.49 -16.39
C GLY A 129 -5.20 -5.83 -15.37
N ARG A 130 -4.72 -4.65 -15.76
CA ARG A 130 -3.82 -3.83 -14.96
C ARG A 130 -4.61 -2.74 -14.25
N TYR A 131 -4.26 -2.51 -12.99
CA TYR A 131 -4.78 -1.43 -12.15
C TYR A 131 -3.62 -0.51 -11.78
N THR A 132 -3.80 0.79 -11.98
CA THR A 132 -2.89 1.79 -11.42
C THR A 132 -3.36 2.14 -10.02
N GLY A 133 -2.51 1.88 -9.04
CA GLY A 133 -2.80 2.10 -7.62
C GLY A 133 -2.12 3.33 -7.06
N SER A 134 -2.75 3.95 -6.06
CA SER A 134 -2.14 4.98 -5.21
C SER A 134 -2.54 4.76 -3.76
N LEU A 135 -1.55 4.73 -2.88
CA LEU A 135 -1.74 4.87 -1.44
C LEU A 135 -1.51 6.35 -1.09
N VAL A 136 -2.53 7.00 -0.54
CA VAL A 136 -2.50 8.43 -0.18
C VAL A 136 -2.62 8.54 1.33
N LEU A 137 -1.61 9.11 1.98
CA LEU A 137 -1.59 9.35 3.43
C LEU A 137 -1.74 10.84 3.72
N GLN A 138 -2.78 11.23 4.45
CA GLN A 138 -3.01 12.62 4.87
C GLN A 138 -2.14 12.96 6.08
N ARG A 139 -1.52 14.14 6.07
CA ARG A 139 -0.61 14.61 7.11
C ARG A 139 -1.20 15.80 7.85
N ALA A 140 -1.10 15.78 9.18
CA ALA A 140 -1.60 16.87 10.03
C ALA A 140 -0.74 18.14 9.90
N SER A 141 0.58 18.01 9.81
CA SER A 141 1.49 19.17 9.92
C SER A 141 1.46 20.11 8.71
N SER A 142 1.37 19.56 7.49
CA SER A 142 1.51 20.32 6.24
C SER A 142 0.23 20.37 5.41
N GLY A 143 -0.78 19.56 5.75
CA GLY A 143 -1.99 19.36 4.95
C GLY A 143 -1.73 18.77 3.55
N THR A 144 -0.47 18.53 3.18
CA THR A 144 -0.09 17.98 1.87
C THR A 144 0.07 16.47 2.02
N PRO A 145 -0.72 15.65 1.30
CA PRO A 145 -0.65 14.21 1.43
C PRO A 145 0.65 13.64 0.85
N VAL A 146 1.07 12.49 1.38
CA VAL A 146 2.10 11.66 0.77
C VAL A 146 1.44 10.60 -0.10
N THR A 147 1.78 10.59 -1.38
CA THR A 147 1.23 9.63 -2.35
C THR A 147 2.30 8.67 -2.84
N LYS A 148 2.04 7.37 -2.73
CA LYS A 148 2.88 6.31 -3.31
C LYS A 148 2.08 5.55 -4.36
N ARG A 149 2.63 5.51 -5.57
CA ARG A 149 2.02 4.86 -6.73
C ARG A 149 2.55 3.44 -6.90
N PHE A 150 1.70 2.55 -7.36
CA PHE A 150 2.04 1.17 -7.68
C PHE A 150 1.12 0.65 -8.77
N CYS A 151 1.28 -0.61 -9.15
CA CYS A 151 0.34 -1.27 -10.02
C CYS A 151 -0.02 -2.68 -9.53
N ILE A 152 -1.22 -3.15 -9.87
CA ILE A 152 -1.64 -4.54 -9.65
C ILE A 152 -1.98 -5.13 -11.01
N GLU A 153 -1.48 -6.32 -11.29
CA GLU A 153 -1.84 -7.09 -12.49
C GLU A 153 -2.61 -8.35 -12.11
N VAL A 154 -3.81 -8.47 -12.64
CA VAL A 154 -4.71 -9.61 -12.41
C VAL A 154 -4.85 -10.40 -13.70
N SER A 155 -4.43 -11.67 -13.68
CA SER A 155 -4.55 -12.60 -14.80
C SER A 155 -5.85 -13.39 -14.75
N ASP A 156 -6.22 -14.04 -15.85
CA ASP A 156 -7.37 -14.96 -15.86
C ASP A 156 -7.17 -16.15 -14.90
N ALA A 157 -5.92 -16.61 -14.77
CA ALA A 157 -5.56 -17.66 -13.82
C ALA A 157 -5.83 -17.22 -12.37
N ALA A 158 -5.44 -15.99 -12.02
CA ALA A 158 -5.71 -15.42 -10.70
C ALA A 158 -7.22 -15.35 -10.43
N LEU A 159 -8.01 -14.86 -11.38
CA LEU A 159 -9.48 -14.82 -11.24
C LEU A 159 -10.10 -16.19 -11.03
N LYS A 160 -9.61 -17.21 -11.75
CA LYS A 160 -10.07 -18.59 -11.57
C LYS A 160 -9.79 -19.06 -10.14
N THR A 161 -8.57 -18.84 -9.64
CA THR A 161 -8.21 -19.16 -8.25
C THR A 161 -9.11 -18.44 -7.25
N PHE A 162 -9.38 -17.14 -7.46
CA PHE A 162 -10.26 -16.37 -6.58
C PHE A 162 -11.68 -16.96 -6.51
N SER A 163 -12.23 -17.36 -7.65
CA SER A 163 -13.59 -17.92 -7.73
C SER A 163 -13.75 -19.31 -7.12
N GLN A 164 -12.65 -20.06 -6.99
CA GLN A 164 -12.64 -21.44 -6.49
C GLN A 164 -12.23 -21.55 -5.02
N ALA A 165 -11.72 -20.47 -4.43
CA ALA A 165 -11.21 -20.52 -3.08
C ALA A 165 -12.32 -20.50 -2.02
N PRO A 166 -12.05 -21.05 -0.83
CA PRO A 166 -12.93 -20.90 0.32
C PRO A 166 -13.20 -19.43 0.66
N GLU A 167 -14.34 -19.17 1.32
CA GLU A 167 -14.60 -17.86 1.89
C GLU A 167 -13.44 -17.46 2.82
N ARG A 168 -13.01 -16.18 2.74
CA ARG A 168 -11.92 -15.60 3.56
C ARG A 168 -10.51 -16.11 3.24
N ALA A 169 -10.32 -16.71 2.07
CA ALA A 169 -8.99 -17.01 1.58
C ALA A 169 -8.23 -15.71 1.23
N PHE A 170 -6.98 -15.63 1.68
CA PHE A 170 -6.06 -14.55 1.31
C PHE A 170 -5.21 -14.95 0.11
N PHE A 171 -5.00 -14.00 -0.79
CA PHE A 171 -4.12 -14.15 -1.94
C PHE A 171 -2.98 -13.16 -1.87
N GLU A 172 -1.78 -13.63 -2.18
CA GLU A 172 -0.55 -12.87 -2.10
C GLU A 172 -0.14 -12.39 -3.49
N LEU A 173 -0.03 -11.08 -3.68
CA LEU A 173 0.56 -10.47 -4.85
C LEU A 173 1.92 -9.91 -4.48
N ARG A 174 2.95 -10.33 -5.22
CA ARG A 174 4.34 -10.01 -4.92
C ARG A 174 5.00 -9.27 -6.08
N ASN A 175 5.97 -8.44 -5.75
CA ASN A 175 6.82 -7.75 -6.73
C ASN A 175 8.32 -8.08 -6.57
N ASP A 176 8.66 -8.95 -5.61
CA ASP A 176 10.02 -9.33 -5.23
C ASP A 176 10.41 -10.76 -5.64
N VAL A 177 9.45 -11.54 -6.17
CA VAL A 177 9.70 -12.91 -6.63
C VAL A 177 9.92 -12.92 -8.14
N PRO A 178 10.99 -13.56 -8.65
CA PRO A 178 11.15 -13.78 -10.07
C PRO A 178 10.05 -14.71 -10.61
N GLY A 179 9.04 -14.14 -11.26
CA GLY A 179 8.11 -14.84 -12.15
C GLY A 179 8.21 -14.30 -13.57
N PRO A 180 7.42 -14.79 -14.54
CA PRO A 180 7.26 -14.07 -15.80
C PRO A 180 6.71 -12.68 -15.44
N GLY A 181 7.60 -11.68 -15.43
CA GLY A 181 7.24 -10.31 -15.09
C GLY A 181 6.14 -9.78 -16.02
N PRO A 182 5.67 -8.54 -15.83
CA PRO A 182 4.79 -7.89 -16.79
C PRO A 182 5.43 -7.96 -18.17
N GLY A 183 4.94 -8.89 -19.01
CA GLY A 183 5.51 -9.11 -20.32
C GLY A 183 5.39 -7.80 -21.11
N PRO A 184 6.42 -7.38 -21.85
CA PRO A 184 6.25 -6.28 -22.78
C PRO A 184 5.17 -6.75 -23.78
N GLY A 185 4.03 -6.05 -23.81
CA GLY A 185 3.07 -6.23 -24.89
C GLY A 185 3.79 -6.07 -26.24
N PRO A 186 3.29 -6.68 -27.33
CA PRO A 186 3.94 -6.65 -28.62
C PRO A 186 3.89 -5.22 -29.18
N GLY A 187 4.92 -4.43 -28.88
CA GLY A 187 5.21 -3.13 -29.44
C GLY A 187 6.65 -3.14 -29.97
N PRO A 188 6.95 -2.38 -31.03
CA PRO A 188 8.29 -2.39 -31.64
C PRO A 188 9.31 -1.91 -30.61
N GLY A 189 10.37 -2.69 -30.42
CA GLY A 189 11.26 -2.63 -29.25
C GLY A 189 11.95 -1.28 -29.02
N PRO A 190 12.33 -0.96 -27.77
CA PRO A 190 13.03 0.27 -27.47
C PRO A 190 14.54 0.10 -27.65
N GLY A 191 15.17 1.08 -28.31
CA GLY A 191 16.60 1.31 -28.25
C GLY A 191 17.07 1.69 -26.83
N PRO A 192 18.36 1.95 -26.62
CA PRO A 192 18.94 2.16 -25.30
C PRO A 192 18.61 3.56 -24.78
N GLY A 193 17.37 3.73 -24.30
CA GLY A 193 16.91 4.89 -23.54
C GLY A 193 16.65 4.48 -22.11
N LYS A 194 17.03 5.33 -21.14
CA LYS A 194 16.77 5.20 -19.70
C LYS A 194 15.43 4.49 -19.42
N LYS A 195 15.49 3.32 -18.76
CA LYS A 195 14.30 2.67 -18.20
C LYS A 195 13.56 3.69 -17.32
N PRO A 196 12.27 3.97 -17.55
CA PRO A 196 11.47 4.68 -16.55
C PRO A 196 11.54 3.87 -15.25
N ALA A 197 11.62 4.55 -14.10
CA ALA A 197 11.59 3.92 -12.79
C ALA A 197 10.41 2.93 -12.78
N ALA A 198 10.70 1.63 -12.64
CA ALA A 198 9.69 0.60 -12.64
C ALA A 198 8.66 0.96 -11.57
N SER A 199 7.43 1.24 -11.99
CA SER A 199 6.32 1.24 -11.04
C SER A 199 6.30 -0.14 -10.40
N ASP A 200 6.40 -0.21 -9.08
CA ASP A 200 6.31 -1.45 -8.31
C ASP A 200 4.98 -2.13 -8.65
N CYS A 201 5.05 -3.16 -9.49
CA CYS A 201 3.89 -3.87 -9.99
C CYS A 201 3.79 -5.19 -9.25
N TYR A 202 2.66 -5.40 -8.57
CA TYR A 202 2.34 -6.64 -7.90
C TYR A 202 1.60 -7.56 -8.85
N SER A 203 2.05 -8.81 -8.91
CA SER A 203 1.42 -9.86 -9.70
C SER A 203 1.17 -11.09 -8.84
N PHE A 204 0.15 -11.85 -9.24
CA PHE A 204 -0.07 -13.20 -8.71
C PHE A 204 0.95 -14.17 -9.35
N HIS A 205 1.57 -15.02 -8.54
CA HIS A 205 2.48 -16.07 -8.98
C HIS A 205 1.87 -17.46 -8.72
#